data_AF-A0A657B338-F1
#
_entry.id   AF-A0A657B338-F1
#
_cell.length_a   1.000
_cell.length_b   1.000
_cell.length_c   1.000
_cell.angle_alpha   90.00
_cell.angle_beta   90.00
_cell.angle_gamma   90.00
#
_symmetry.space_group_name_H-M   'P 1'
#
loop_
_entity.id
_entity.type
_entity.pdbx_description
1 polymer ?
#
loop_
_entity_poly.entity_id
_entity_poly.type
_entity_poly.pdbx_seq_one_letter_code
_entity_poly.pdbx_strand_id
1 'polypeptide(L)'
;QIYRQLKILHDEELIAFQSEIQSGKPDKKIYAITQQGKDELLRWLKEPVATNKINDALLVKIYGADSAPIEDIASEIERHIEIHQNTLNYLLALEKKYLSLSSNEQLNFRYPYLTLRRGILGEEAWLRWAEEATQLFKK
;
A
#
# COMPACT_ATOMS: atom_id res chain seq x y z
N GLN A 1 9.62 13.24 -0.31
CA GLN A 1 8.30 13.44 -0.97
C GLN A 1 7.29 14.11 -0.04
N ILE A 2 7.07 13.59 1.18
CA ILE A 2 6.05 14.09 2.13
C ILE A 2 6.20 15.58 2.48
N TYR A 3 7.41 16.07 2.82
CA TYR A 3 7.61 17.48 3.18
C TYR A 3 7.23 18.47 2.07
N ARG A 4 7.45 18.10 0.80
CA ARG A 4 7.05 18.92 -0.35
C ARG A 4 5.53 18.98 -0.46
N GLN A 5 4.84 17.87 -0.24
CA GLN A 5 3.37 17.82 -0.26
C GLN A 5 2.77 18.59 0.92
N LEU A 6 3.34 18.48 2.11
CA LEU A 6 2.93 19.29 3.26
C LEU A 6 3.08 20.80 2.98
N LYS A 7 4.15 21.20 2.29
CA LYS A 7 4.30 22.59 1.85
C LYS A 7 3.18 22.99 0.88
N ILE A 8 2.91 22.20 -0.16
CA ILE A 8 1.86 22.48 -1.15
C ILE A 8 0.49 22.60 -0.46
N LEU A 9 0.11 21.62 0.35
CA LEU A 9 -1.15 21.64 1.09
C LEU A 9 -1.28 22.84 2.05
N HIS A 10 -0.15 23.32 2.57
CA HIS A 10 -0.13 24.50 3.42
C HIS A 10 -0.27 25.79 2.60
N ASP A 11 0.45 25.89 1.49
CA ASP A 11 0.38 27.01 0.55
C ASP A 11 -1.03 27.12 -0.08
N GLU A 12 -1.76 25.99 -0.20
CA GLU A 12 -3.18 25.90 -0.62
C GLU A 12 -4.19 26.07 0.52
N GLU A 13 -3.74 26.39 1.74
CA GLU A 13 -4.58 26.59 2.94
C GLU A 13 -5.38 25.36 3.38
N LEU A 14 -5.08 24.17 2.85
CA LEU A 14 -5.72 22.90 3.22
C LEU A 14 -5.23 22.38 4.58
N ILE A 15 -4.00 22.72 4.96
CA ILE A 15 -3.44 22.43 6.28
C ILE A 15 -2.75 23.67 6.87
N ALA A 16 -2.76 23.79 8.19
CA ALA A 16 -1.98 24.77 8.93
C ALA A 16 -0.92 24.05 9.77
N PHE A 17 0.14 24.75 10.17
CA PHE A 17 1.09 24.22 11.15
C PHE A 17 1.39 25.19 12.28
N GLN A 18 1.73 24.64 13.43
CA GLN A 18 2.36 25.36 14.54
C GLN A 18 3.79 24.89 14.71
N SER A 19 4.70 25.82 15.01
CA SER A 19 6.08 25.48 15.34
C SER A 19 6.20 25.19 16.83
N GLU A 20 6.62 23.99 17.19
CA GLU A 20 7.05 23.64 18.54
C GLU A 20 8.57 23.78 18.63
N ILE A 21 9.01 24.69 19.51
CA ILE A 21 10.44 24.93 19.76
C ILE A 21 11.04 23.68 20.39
N GLN A 22 12.16 23.22 19.84
CA GLN A 22 12.91 22.09 20.39
C GLN A 22 14.31 22.54 20.83
N SER A 23 14.76 22.08 21.99
CA SER A 23 16.13 22.35 22.45
C SER A 23 17.13 21.42 21.76
N GLY A 24 18.15 21.99 21.11
CA GLY A 24 19.25 21.25 20.47
C GLY A 24 18.92 20.58 19.13
N LYS A 25 17.73 20.83 18.56
CA LYS A 25 17.27 20.32 17.24
C LYS A 25 16.40 21.36 16.52
N PRO A 26 16.20 21.26 15.20
CA PRO A 26 15.27 22.13 14.48
C PRO A 26 13.84 22.03 15.04
N ASP A 27 13.13 23.17 15.03
CA ASP A 27 11.74 23.25 15.47
C ASP A 27 10.84 22.23 14.76
N LYS A 28 9.89 21.67 15.52
CA LYS A 28 8.91 20.75 14.97
C LYS A 28 7.79 21.54 14.32
N LYS A 29 7.34 21.14 13.13
CA LYS A 29 6.06 21.59 12.59
C LYS A 29 4.99 20.56 12.91
N ILE A 30 3.98 20.95 13.68
CA ILE A 30 2.78 20.15 13.94
C ILE A 30 1.69 20.62 12.99
N TYR A 31 1.27 19.75 12.07
CA TYR A 31 0.25 20.08 11.08
C TYR A 31 -1.14 19.69 11.56
N ALA A 32 -2.13 20.52 11.24
CA ALA A 32 -3.54 20.25 11.45
C ALA A 32 -4.33 20.58 10.17
N ILE A 33 -5.34 19.77 9.86
CA ILE A 33 -6.24 20.03 8.74
C ILE A 33 -7.10 21.27 9.03
N THR A 34 -7.23 22.17 8.05
CA THR A 34 -8.12 23.34 8.17
C THR A 34 -9.56 22.95 7.86
N GLN A 35 -10.52 23.87 8.02
CA GLN A 35 -11.88 23.62 7.57
C GLN A 35 -11.93 23.42 6.04
N GLN A 36 -11.20 24.25 5.28
CA GLN A 36 -11.07 24.09 3.83
C GLN A 36 -10.46 22.72 3.46
N GLY A 37 -9.45 22.25 4.19
CA GLY A 37 -8.88 20.93 3.99
C GLY A 37 -9.89 19.80 4.24
N LYS A 38 -10.77 19.93 5.24
CA LYS A 38 -11.84 18.95 5.48
C LYS A 38 -12.86 18.96 4.34
N ASP A 39 -13.26 20.14 3.88
CA ASP A 39 -14.23 20.29 2.79
C ASP A 39 -13.66 19.71 1.49
N GLU A 40 -12.38 19.96 1.21
CA GLU A 40 -11.65 19.40 0.07
C GLU A 40 -11.52 17.87 0.17
N LEU A 41 -11.19 17.34 1.34
CA LEU A 41 -11.16 15.90 1.57
C LEU A 41 -12.55 15.26 1.34
N LEU A 42 -13.62 15.91 1.81
CA LEU A 42 -14.99 15.44 1.61
C LEU A 42 -15.44 15.51 0.14
N ARG A 43 -15.00 16.55 -0.58
CA ARG A 43 -15.20 16.67 -2.02
C ARG A 43 -14.54 15.49 -2.74
N TRP A 44 -13.24 15.26 -2.49
CA TRP A 44 -12.46 14.18 -3.08
C TRP A 44 -13.04 12.79 -2.77
N LEU A 45 -13.49 12.55 -1.54
CA LEU A 45 -14.12 11.27 -1.15
C LEU A 45 -15.40 10.94 -1.93
N LYS A 46 -16.04 11.93 -2.56
CA LYS A 46 -17.23 11.76 -3.40
C LYS A 46 -16.90 11.62 -4.88
N GLU A 47 -15.66 11.86 -5.27
CA GLU A 47 -15.26 11.75 -6.67
C GLU A 47 -15.18 10.28 -7.10
N PRO A 48 -15.60 9.97 -8.34
CA PRO A 48 -15.39 8.64 -8.89
C PRO A 48 -13.90 8.37 -9.02
N VAL A 49 -13.48 7.19 -8.58
CA VAL A 49 -12.10 6.73 -8.72
C VAL A 49 -11.99 5.86 -9.97
N ALA A 50 -11.06 6.21 -10.86
CA ALA A 50 -10.77 5.39 -12.03
C ALA A 50 -10.19 4.03 -11.61
N THR A 51 -10.49 2.97 -12.36
CA THR A 51 -9.86 1.67 -12.14
C THR A 51 -8.36 1.77 -12.40
N ASN A 52 -7.56 1.14 -11.52
CA ASN A 52 -6.12 1.10 -11.70
C ASN A 52 -5.76 0.40 -13.01
N LYS A 53 -4.83 0.99 -13.76
CA LYS A 53 -4.18 0.30 -14.88
C LYS A 53 -3.14 -0.66 -14.32
N ILE A 54 -3.21 -1.92 -14.72
CA ILE A 54 -2.19 -2.91 -14.39
C ILE A 54 -1.06 -2.74 -15.40
N ASN A 55 0.11 -2.33 -14.91
CA ASN A 55 1.34 -2.24 -15.70
C ASN A 55 2.43 -3.03 -14.97
N ASP A 56 2.49 -4.32 -15.26
CA ASP A 56 3.36 -5.27 -14.57
C ASP A 56 4.47 -5.75 -15.52
N ALA A 57 5.70 -5.32 -15.23
CA ALA A 57 6.86 -5.67 -16.03
C ALA A 57 7.22 -7.16 -15.95
N LEU A 58 6.90 -7.84 -14.83
CA LEU A 58 7.12 -9.27 -14.70
C LEU A 58 6.22 -10.04 -15.67
N LEU A 59 4.95 -9.65 -15.79
CA LEU A 59 4.03 -10.27 -16.76
C LEU A 59 4.50 -10.06 -18.19
N VAL A 60 5.05 -8.89 -18.53
CA VAL A 60 5.65 -8.63 -19.86
C VAL A 60 6.85 -9.54 -20.12
N LYS A 61 7.73 -9.73 -19.12
CA LYS A 61 8.87 -10.65 -19.23
C LYS A 61 8.41 -12.10 -19.43
N ILE A 62 7.41 -12.55 -18.66
CA ILE A 62 6.82 -13.89 -18.79
C ILE A 62 6.18 -14.08 -20.17
N TYR A 63 5.48 -13.07 -20.69
CA TYR A 63 4.88 -13.13 -22.02
C TYR A 63 5.92 -13.34 -23.13
N GLY A 64 7.11 -12.75 -22.98
CA GLY A 64 8.24 -12.92 -23.90
C GLY A 64 9.18 -14.07 -23.54
N ALA A 65 8.80 -14.98 -22.66
CA ALA A 65 9.70 -15.98 -22.08
C ALA A 65 10.39 -16.87 -23.12
N ASP A 66 9.74 -17.17 -24.25
CA ASP A 66 10.33 -17.95 -25.35
C ASP A 66 11.59 -17.31 -25.95
N SER A 67 11.83 -16.02 -25.70
CA SER A 67 12.99 -15.26 -26.18
C SER A 67 14.11 -15.10 -25.15
N ALA A 68 14.01 -15.70 -23.96
CA ALA A 68 14.99 -15.60 -22.88
C ALA A 68 15.21 -16.96 -22.17
N PRO A 69 16.33 -17.16 -21.46
CA PRO A 69 16.51 -18.33 -20.61
C PRO A 69 15.42 -18.38 -19.53
N ILE A 70 14.73 -19.52 -19.43
CA ILE A 70 13.61 -19.68 -18.49
C ILE A 70 14.07 -19.59 -17.03
N GLU A 71 15.34 -19.90 -16.77
CA GLU A 71 15.98 -19.86 -15.46
C GLU A 71 16.03 -18.44 -14.89
N ASP A 72 16.23 -17.43 -15.73
CA ASP A 72 16.27 -16.02 -15.32
C ASP A 72 14.87 -15.55 -14.89
N ILE A 73 13.84 -16.02 -15.60
CA ILE A 73 12.43 -15.70 -15.28
C ILE A 73 11.99 -16.44 -14.02
N ALA A 74 12.35 -17.72 -13.90
CA ALA A 74 12.07 -18.53 -12.70
C ALA A 74 12.69 -17.90 -11.45
N SER A 75 13.96 -17.49 -11.52
CA SER A 75 14.67 -16.82 -10.42
C SER A 75 13.98 -15.51 -10.01
N GLU A 76 13.47 -14.75 -10.98
CA GLU A 76 12.73 -13.51 -10.69
C GLU A 76 11.37 -13.81 -10.01
N ILE A 77 10.65 -14.85 -10.43
CA ILE A 77 9.42 -15.28 -9.74
C ILE A 77 9.73 -15.71 -8.31
N GLU A 78 10.77 -16.51 -8.07
CA GLU A 78 11.18 -16.94 -6.73
C GLU A 78 11.48 -15.74 -5.82
N ARG A 79 12.23 -14.75 -6.32
CA ARG A 79 12.49 -13.50 -5.60
C ARG A 79 11.20 -12.77 -5.23
N HIS A 80 10.22 -12.73 -6.15
CA HIS A 80 8.92 -12.12 -5.88
C HIS A 80 8.11 -12.93 -4.86
N ILE A 81 8.12 -14.27 -4.92
CA ILE A 81 7.47 -15.13 -3.93
C ILE A 81 7.91 -14.77 -2.51
N GLU A 82 9.22 -14.60 -2.29
CA GLU A 82 9.73 -14.21 -0.96
C GLU A 82 9.17 -12.84 -0.51
N ILE A 83 9.11 -11.86 -1.41
CA ILE A 83 8.60 -10.52 -1.12
C ILE A 83 7.10 -10.57 -0.78
N HIS A 84 6.31 -11.26 -1.60
CA HIS A 84 4.87 -11.42 -1.42
C HIS A 84 4.56 -12.21 -0.14
N GLN A 85 5.32 -13.26 0.17
CA GLN A 85 5.16 -14.02 1.41
C GLN A 85 5.48 -13.17 2.66
N ASN A 86 6.56 -12.38 2.62
CA ASN A 86 6.91 -11.46 3.70
C ASN A 86 5.83 -10.40 3.91
N THR A 87 5.28 -9.86 2.82
CA THR A 87 4.18 -8.89 2.84
C THR A 87 2.93 -9.53 3.44
N LEU A 88 2.54 -10.72 2.98
CA LEU A 88 1.40 -11.46 3.51
C LEU A 88 1.55 -11.71 5.03
N ASN A 89 2.71 -12.17 5.48
CA ASN A 89 2.98 -12.42 6.89
C ASN A 89 2.81 -11.15 7.74
N TYR A 90 3.29 -10.00 7.23
CA TYR A 90 3.10 -8.72 7.88
C TYR A 90 1.62 -8.32 7.97
N LEU A 91 0.87 -8.45 6.88
CA LEU A 91 -0.55 -8.13 6.84
C LEU A 91 -1.38 -9.05 7.75
N LEU A 92 -1.09 -10.35 7.78
CA LEU A 92 -1.72 -11.31 8.69
C LEU A 92 -1.42 -10.99 10.16
N ALA A 93 -0.22 -10.49 10.47
CA ALA A 93 0.10 -10.04 11.83
C ALA A 93 -0.72 -8.79 12.22
N LEU A 94 -0.99 -7.88 11.29
CA LEU A 94 -1.91 -6.75 11.52
C LEU A 94 -3.36 -7.21 11.70
N GLU A 95 -3.80 -8.19 10.91
CA GLU A 95 -5.14 -8.76 11.03
C GLU A 95 -5.33 -9.41 12.39
N LYS A 96 -4.35 -10.19 12.86
CA LYS A 96 -4.37 -10.78 14.20
C LYS A 96 -4.50 -9.71 15.29
N LYS A 97 -3.82 -8.58 15.16
CA LYS A 97 -3.97 -7.44 16.08
C LYS A 97 -5.38 -6.89 16.06
N TYR A 98 -5.95 -6.62 14.88
CA TYR A 98 -7.32 -6.14 14.73
C TYR A 98 -8.34 -7.10 15.34
N LEU A 99 -8.22 -8.40 15.07
CA LEU A 99 -9.14 -9.42 15.59
C LEU A 99 -9.04 -9.61 17.11
N SER A 100 -7.93 -9.19 17.73
CA SER A 100 -7.75 -9.19 19.18
C SER A 100 -8.35 -7.98 19.90
N LEU A 101 -8.79 -6.96 19.15
CA LEU A 101 -9.42 -5.76 19.72
C LEU A 101 -10.83 -6.06 20.23
N SER A 102 -11.33 -5.21 21.13
CA SER A 102 -12.74 -5.27 21.57
C SER A 102 -13.70 -4.99 20.41
N SER A 103 -14.96 -5.41 20.53
CA SER A 103 -15.98 -5.19 19.49
C SER A 103 -16.16 -3.70 19.12
N ASN A 104 -16.06 -2.79 20.09
CA ASN A 104 -16.15 -1.35 19.85
C ASN A 104 -14.94 -0.82 19.08
N GLU A 105 -13.74 -1.28 19.41
CA GLU A 105 -12.53 -0.90 18.68
C GLU A 105 -12.54 -1.46 17.26
N GLN A 106 -12.94 -2.73 17.08
CA GLN A 106 -13.13 -3.30 15.75
C GLN A 106 -14.12 -2.47 14.93
N LEU A 107 -15.25 -2.06 15.53
CA LEU A 107 -16.22 -1.20 14.87
C LEU A 107 -15.60 0.14 14.42
N ASN A 108 -14.72 0.73 15.24
CA ASN A 108 -14.01 1.98 14.90
C ASN A 108 -12.99 1.80 13.77
N PHE A 109 -12.39 0.60 13.65
CA PHE A 109 -11.36 0.30 12.64
C PHE A 109 -11.86 -0.55 11.47
N ARG A 110 -13.17 -0.74 11.31
CA ARG A 110 -13.75 -1.61 10.27
C ARG A 110 -13.39 -1.24 8.83
N TYR A 111 -13.26 0.05 8.52
CA TYR A 111 -12.90 0.50 7.16
C TYR A 111 -11.39 0.31 6.87
N PRO A 112 -10.47 0.71 7.78
CA PRO A 112 -9.08 0.28 7.68
C PRO A 112 -8.93 -1.24 7.55
N TYR A 113 -9.66 -2.01 8.34
CA TYR A 113 -9.64 -3.48 8.24
C TYR A 113 -10.09 -4.00 6.87
N LEU A 114 -11.10 -3.39 6.25
CA LEU A 114 -11.53 -3.76 4.90
C LEU A 114 -10.40 -3.56 3.86
N THR A 115 -9.61 -2.48 3.99
CA THR A 115 -8.44 -2.26 3.12
C THR A 115 -7.32 -3.27 3.38
N LEU A 116 -7.08 -3.63 4.65
CA LEU A 116 -6.14 -4.68 5.04
C LEU A 116 -6.53 -6.03 4.43
N ARG A 117 -7.82 -6.41 4.52
CA ARG A 117 -8.35 -7.62 3.90
C ARG A 117 -8.11 -7.65 2.39
N ARG A 118 -8.30 -6.52 1.69
CA ARG A 118 -8.02 -6.44 0.26
C ARG A 118 -6.54 -6.67 -0.07
N GLY A 119 -5.63 -6.23 0.81
CA GLY A 119 -4.20 -6.52 0.71
C GLY A 119 -3.91 -8.02 0.87
N ILE A 120 -4.39 -8.62 1.97
CA ILE A 120 -4.19 -10.06 2.27
C ILE A 120 -4.66 -10.93 1.11
N LEU A 121 -5.89 -10.73 0.64
CA LEU A 121 -6.45 -11.49 -0.48
C LEU A 121 -5.65 -11.29 -1.79
N GLY A 122 -5.05 -10.11 -1.97
CA GLY A 122 -4.19 -9.83 -3.11
C GLY A 122 -2.89 -10.62 -3.07
N GLU A 123 -2.23 -10.65 -1.92
CA GLU A 123 -0.99 -11.41 -1.73
C GLU A 123 -1.23 -12.92 -1.84
N GLU A 124 -2.33 -13.43 -1.25
CA GLU A 124 -2.73 -14.85 -1.37
C GLU A 124 -3.00 -15.25 -2.82
N ALA A 125 -3.68 -14.38 -3.59
CA ALA A 125 -3.94 -14.62 -5.01
C ALA A 125 -2.66 -14.59 -5.84
N TRP A 126 -1.75 -13.66 -5.55
CA TRP A 126 -0.46 -13.55 -6.24
C TRP A 126 0.40 -14.80 -6.00
N LEU A 127 0.52 -15.25 -4.75
CA LEU A 127 1.30 -16.43 -4.39
C LEU A 127 0.74 -17.69 -5.05
N ARG A 128 -0.59 -17.86 -5.07
CA ARG A 128 -1.23 -18.96 -5.78
C ARG A 128 -0.92 -18.94 -7.28
N TRP A 129 -0.99 -17.78 -7.92
CA TRP A 129 -0.62 -17.64 -9.32
C TRP A 129 0.87 -17.97 -9.55
N ALA A 130 1.77 -17.58 -8.65
CA ALA A 130 3.18 -17.89 -8.76
C ALA A 130 3.46 -19.41 -8.66
N GLU A 131 2.70 -20.14 -7.83
CA GLU A 131 2.73 -21.61 -7.82
C GLU A 131 2.31 -22.21 -9.17
N GLU A 132 1.26 -21.68 -9.79
CA GLU A 132 0.82 -22.11 -11.13
C GLU A 132 1.91 -21.82 -12.19
N ALA A 133 2.51 -20.63 -12.16
CA ALA A 133 3.56 -20.22 -13.09
C ALA A 133 4.81 -21.09 -12.97
N THR A 134 5.29 -21.33 -11.74
CA THR A 134 6.49 -22.15 -11.50
C THR A 134 6.29 -23.62 -11.88
N GLN A 135 5.07 -24.15 -11.81
CA GLN A 135 4.76 -25.50 -12.31
C GLN A 135 4.89 -25.61 -13.83
N LEU A 136 4.56 -24.55 -14.57
CA LEU A 136 4.71 -24.53 -16.03
C LEU A 136 6.18 -24.51 -16.46
N PHE A 137 7.05 -23.84 -15.71
CA PHE A 137 8.48 -23.73 -16.05
C PHE A 137 9.28 -25.01 -15.77
N LYS A 138 8.74 -25.93 -14.97
CA LYS A 138 9.38 -27.23 -14.65
C LYS A 138 9.13 -28.30 -15.72
N LYS A 139 8.37 -28.00 -16.76
CA LYS A 139 8.10 -28.90 -17.90
C LYS A 139 8.99 -28.55 -19.08
#